data_AF-A0A1I2KGI3-F1
#
_entry.id   AF-A0A1I2KGI3-F1
#
_cell.length_a   1.000
_cell.length_b   1.000
_cell.length_c   1.000
_cell.angle_alpha   90.00
_cell.angle_beta   90.00
_cell.angle_gamma   90.00
#
_symmetry.space_group_name_H-M   'P 1'
#
loop_
_entity.id
_entity.type
_entity.pdbx_description
1 polymer ?
#
loop_
_entity_poly.entity_id
_entity_poly.type
_entity_poly.pdbx_seq_one_letter_code
_entity_poly.pdbx_strand_id
1 'polypeptide(L)'
;MRKRLIGLFLFASVASMGQSETIELQRVLRVNILSPGIEYEMPISEKATIAANAGVGIQGTYLHLDYTNSGTTYYIAPFLDLSYKKLYNREARLSKGKNLDYNSGNYWGVRLLSNFKEMKAHNALRKDDINFAFGPTWGIQRAYGKMHLLFDVGSVYYFDTKGNNGFFPIMLQLNIGLNVN
;
A
#
# COMPACT_ATOMS: atom_id res chain seq x y z
N MET A 1 -9.78 71.51 9.80
CA MET A 1 -8.82 70.41 9.57
C MET A 1 -9.36 69.53 8.45
N ARG A 2 -8.64 69.48 7.33
CA ARG A 2 -9.08 68.95 6.03
C ARG A 2 -8.87 67.44 5.92
N LYS A 3 -9.93 66.76 5.48
CA LYS A 3 -10.01 65.62 4.54
C LYS A 3 -8.98 64.49 4.69
N ARG A 4 -9.48 63.26 4.89
CA ARG A 4 -9.26 62.07 4.04
C ARG A 4 -10.09 60.88 4.54
N LEU A 5 -11.31 60.77 4.00
CA LEU A 5 -11.93 59.47 3.65
C LEU A 5 -11.33 59.02 2.32
N ILE A 6 -11.41 57.72 2.00
CA ILE A 6 -10.73 56.93 0.94
C ILE A 6 -9.56 56.13 1.56
N GLY A 7 -9.53 54.81 1.63
CA GLY A 7 -10.34 53.73 1.07
C GLY A 7 -9.40 52.54 0.89
N LEU A 8 -9.77 51.33 1.29
CA LEU A 8 -9.14 50.10 0.79
C LEU A 8 -10.12 48.93 0.90
N PHE A 9 -11.08 48.92 -0.02
CA PHE A 9 -11.60 47.68 -0.59
C PHE A 9 -10.46 46.98 -1.34
N LEU A 10 -10.56 45.65 -1.46
CA LEU A 10 -9.77 44.74 -2.31
C LEU A 10 -8.54 44.10 -1.67
N PHE A 11 -8.79 43.10 -0.81
CA PHE A 11 -8.04 41.85 -0.85
C PHE A 11 -9.01 40.66 -0.89
N ALA A 12 -9.95 40.71 -1.83
CA ALA A 12 -10.61 39.52 -2.36
C ALA A 12 -9.86 39.10 -3.62
N SER A 13 -8.55 38.82 -3.51
CA SER A 13 -7.79 38.20 -4.58
C SER A 13 -8.13 36.73 -4.60
N VAL A 14 -9.21 36.42 -5.32
CA VAL A 14 -9.40 35.27 -6.19
C VAL A 14 -8.33 34.17 -5.97
N ALA A 15 -8.56 33.31 -5.00
CA ALA A 15 -8.04 31.95 -5.08
C ALA A 15 -8.81 31.30 -6.24
N SER A 16 -8.35 31.54 -7.46
CA SER A 16 -8.73 30.74 -8.61
C SER A 16 -8.24 29.34 -8.33
N MET A 17 -9.09 28.54 -7.69
CA MET A 17 -8.91 27.10 -7.64
C MET A 17 -9.20 26.62 -9.06
N GLY A 18 -8.14 26.54 -9.88
CA GLY A 18 -8.19 25.69 -11.05
C GLY A 18 -8.48 24.29 -10.55
N GLN A 19 -9.70 23.80 -10.74
CA GLN A 19 -10.00 22.39 -10.57
C GLN A 19 -9.12 21.66 -11.58
N SER A 20 -8.03 21.06 -11.09
CA SER A 20 -7.29 20.08 -11.87
C SER A 20 -8.27 18.95 -12.15
N GLU A 21 -8.61 18.71 -13.41
CA GLU A 21 -9.33 17.51 -13.82
C GLU A 21 -8.47 16.30 -13.47
N THR A 22 -8.55 15.78 -12.25
CA THR A 22 -7.96 14.48 -11.93
C THR A 22 -9.02 13.42 -12.14
N ILE A 23 -8.71 12.42 -12.97
CA ILE A 23 -9.53 11.21 -13.07
C ILE A 23 -9.75 10.66 -11.67
N GLU A 24 -11.01 10.49 -11.26
CA GLU A 24 -11.36 10.01 -9.93
C GLU A 24 -10.70 8.67 -9.62
N LEU A 25 -10.46 8.41 -8.33
CA LEU A 25 -10.01 7.09 -7.90
C LEU A 25 -11.17 6.10 -8.03
N GLN A 26 -10.85 4.87 -8.42
CA GLN A 26 -11.79 3.82 -8.73
C GLN A 26 -11.79 2.77 -7.63
N ARG A 27 -12.93 2.10 -7.45
CA ARG A 27 -13.00 0.83 -6.71
C ARG A 27 -12.47 -0.27 -7.62
N VAL A 28 -11.49 -1.03 -7.17
CA VAL A 28 -10.83 -2.04 -8.00
C VAL A 28 -10.82 -3.38 -7.28
N LEU A 29 -11.34 -4.40 -7.96
CA LEU A 29 -11.20 -5.80 -7.57
C LEU A 29 -10.06 -6.43 -8.38
N ARG A 30 -9.14 -7.11 -7.71
CA ARG A 30 -7.97 -7.73 -8.32
C ARG A 30 -7.81 -9.17 -7.90
N VAL A 31 -7.33 -9.99 -8.83
CA VAL A 31 -6.83 -11.33 -8.56
C VAL A 31 -5.32 -11.30 -8.67
N ASN A 32 -4.63 -11.60 -7.56
CA ASN A 32 -3.17 -11.58 -7.47
C ASN A 32 -2.59 -12.96 -7.81
N ILE A 33 -1.45 -12.99 -8.51
CA ILE A 33 -0.84 -14.21 -9.06
C ILE A 33 0.38 -14.64 -8.24
N LEU A 34 1.29 -13.71 -7.90
CA LEU A 34 2.52 -14.04 -7.17
C LEU A 34 2.26 -14.56 -5.76
N SER A 35 1.36 -13.89 -5.05
CA SER A 35 0.77 -14.36 -3.79
C SER A 35 -0.73 -14.53 -4.07
N PRO A 36 -1.16 -15.74 -4.51
CA PRO A 36 -2.53 -16.00 -4.89
C PRO A 36 -3.53 -15.47 -3.87
N GLY A 37 -4.37 -14.54 -4.31
CA GLY A 37 -5.29 -13.83 -3.42
C GLY A 37 -6.25 -12.92 -4.17
N ILE A 38 -7.25 -12.43 -3.44
CA ILE A 38 -8.22 -11.47 -3.94
C ILE A 38 -8.00 -10.16 -3.18
N GLU A 39 -7.88 -9.07 -3.92
CA GLU A 39 -7.71 -7.73 -3.38
C GLU A 39 -8.86 -6.83 -3.78
N TYR A 40 -9.36 -6.07 -2.81
CA TYR A 40 -10.33 -5.00 -3.04
C TYR A 40 -9.73 -3.67 -2.59
N GLU A 41 -9.55 -2.73 -3.52
CA GLU A 41 -9.11 -1.36 -3.28
C GLU A 41 -10.28 -0.39 -3.40
N MET A 42 -10.47 0.43 -2.37
CA MET A 42 -11.57 1.40 -2.25
C MET A 42 -11.03 2.81 -2.03
N PRO A 43 -11.47 3.80 -2.82
CA PRO A 43 -11.19 5.21 -2.54
C PRO A 43 -11.86 5.68 -1.24
N ILE A 44 -11.12 6.44 -0.45
CA ILE A 44 -11.62 7.10 0.77
C ILE A 44 -11.49 8.62 0.71
N SER A 45 -10.78 9.13 -0.30
CA SER A 45 -10.72 10.55 -0.68
C SER A 45 -10.29 10.64 -2.15
N GLU A 46 -10.19 11.84 -2.70
CA GLU A 46 -9.69 12.09 -4.07
C GLU A 46 -8.26 11.59 -4.31
N LYS A 47 -7.45 11.48 -3.24
CA LYS A 47 -6.02 11.15 -3.33
C LYS A 47 -5.62 9.95 -2.49
N ALA A 48 -6.57 9.24 -1.87
CA ALA A 48 -6.24 8.10 -1.03
C ALA A 48 -7.20 6.92 -1.18
N THR A 49 -6.63 5.73 -1.09
CA THR A 49 -7.34 4.46 -1.11
C THR A 49 -6.97 3.62 0.12
N ILE A 50 -7.88 2.73 0.49
CA ILE A 50 -7.58 1.59 1.36
C ILE A 50 -7.72 0.31 0.54
N ALA A 51 -6.91 -0.70 0.81
CA ALA A 51 -7.05 -2.00 0.17
C ALA A 51 -6.95 -3.14 1.18
N ALA A 52 -7.72 -4.19 0.94
CA ALA A 52 -7.65 -5.45 1.66
C ALA A 52 -7.39 -6.57 0.67
N ASN A 53 -6.32 -7.33 0.90
CA ASN A 53 -5.92 -8.48 0.09
C ASN A 53 -5.82 -9.71 0.99
N ALA A 54 -6.54 -10.77 0.66
CA ALA A 54 -6.51 -12.03 1.39
C ALA A 54 -6.18 -13.17 0.44
N GLY A 55 -5.34 -14.11 0.90
CA GLY A 55 -4.83 -15.16 0.04
C GLY A 55 -3.89 -16.11 0.75
N VAL A 56 -3.10 -16.84 -0.04
CA VAL A 56 -2.03 -17.74 0.43
C VAL A 56 -0.73 -17.32 -0.26
N GLY A 57 0.35 -17.19 0.49
CA GLY A 57 1.63 -16.70 -0.02
C GLY A 57 2.83 -17.39 0.60
N ILE A 58 3.96 -17.34 -0.11
CA ILE A 58 5.27 -17.70 0.44
C ILE A 58 5.80 -16.49 1.20
N GLN A 59 6.14 -16.68 2.47
CA GLN A 59 6.62 -15.65 3.36
C GLN A 59 8.01 -15.99 3.90
N GLY A 60 8.83 -14.96 4.10
CA GLY A 60 10.08 -15.06 4.84
C GLY A 60 9.83 -15.13 6.34
N THR A 61 10.84 -15.62 7.06
CA THR A 61 10.87 -15.64 8.52
C THR A 61 11.41 -14.34 9.09
N TYR A 62 11.08 -14.06 10.34
CA TYR A 62 11.64 -12.94 11.09
C TYR A 62 12.51 -13.48 12.22
N LEU A 63 13.71 -12.91 12.39
CA LEU A 63 14.72 -13.43 13.33
C LEU A 63 14.18 -13.71 14.74
N HIS A 64 13.32 -12.83 15.28
CA HIS A 64 12.78 -12.99 16.63
C HIS A 64 11.49 -13.82 16.71
N LEU A 65 10.82 -14.09 15.58
CA LEU A 65 9.56 -14.85 15.53
C LEU A 65 9.77 -16.35 15.27
N ASP A 66 11.00 -16.76 14.98
CA ASP A 66 11.34 -18.12 14.57
C ASP A 66 12.49 -18.68 15.42
N TYR A 67 12.44 -19.98 15.71
CA TYR A 67 13.63 -20.72 16.15
C TYR A 67 14.45 -21.00 14.89
N THR A 68 15.38 -20.10 14.57
CA THR A 68 16.12 -20.11 13.30
C THR A 68 16.92 -21.41 13.15
N ASN A 69 16.69 -22.13 12.07
CA ASN A 69 17.59 -23.19 11.61
C ASN A 69 18.51 -22.65 10.51
N SER A 70 19.69 -23.23 10.33
CA SER A 70 20.63 -22.80 9.29
C SER A 70 20.04 -22.98 7.88
N GLY A 71 20.27 -21.99 6.99
CA GLY A 71 19.89 -22.04 5.58
C GLY A 71 18.76 -21.08 5.22
N THR A 72 18.21 -21.21 4.01
CA THR A 72 17.05 -20.43 3.56
C THR A 72 15.80 -20.91 4.29
N THR A 73 15.09 -19.99 4.94
CA THR A 73 13.91 -20.26 5.75
C THR A 73 12.68 -19.55 5.19
N TYR A 74 11.62 -20.31 4.90
CA TYR A 74 10.36 -19.76 4.40
C TYR A 74 9.18 -20.63 4.82
N TYR A 75 7.98 -20.05 4.78
CA TYR A 75 6.73 -20.77 5.02
C TYR A 75 5.64 -20.35 4.04
N ILE A 76 4.68 -21.24 3.82
CA ILE A 76 3.47 -20.98 3.03
C ILE A 76 2.32 -20.87 4.02
N ALA A 77 1.66 -19.72 4.05
CA ALA A 77 0.56 -19.46 4.97
C ALA A 77 -0.55 -18.65 4.31
N PRO A 78 -1.80 -18.79 4.80
CA PRO A 78 -2.82 -17.79 4.56
C PRO A 78 -2.36 -16.44 5.11
N PHE A 79 -2.74 -15.36 4.43
CA PHE A 79 -2.43 -14.00 4.85
C PHE A 79 -3.63 -13.07 4.71
N LEU A 80 -3.59 -11.97 5.45
CA LEU A 80 -4.41 -10.79 5.26
C LEU A 80 -3.48 -9.56 5.20
N ASP A 81 -3.56 -8.81 4.11
CA ASP A 81 -2.75 -7.62 3.85
C ASP A 81 -3.68 -6.41 3.72
N LEU A 82 -3.55 -5.48 4.66
CA LEU A 82 -4.30 -4.23 4.69
C LEU A 82 -3.36 -3.08 4.38
N SER A 83 -3.75 -2.20 3.46
CA SER A 83 -2.95 -1.02 3.12
C SER A 83 -3.78 0.25 3.01
N TYR A 84 -3.17 1.36 3.42
CA TYR A 84 -3.60 2.71 3.08
C TYR A 84 -2.60 3.29 2.10
N LYS A 85 -3.07 3.89 1.01
CA LYS A 85 -2.22 4.47 -0.05
C LYS A 85 -2.67 5.89 -0.35
N LYS A 86 -1.78 6.88 -0.19
CA LYS A 86 -1.97 8.26 -0.63
C LYS A 86 -1.22 8.51 -1.93
N LEU A 87 -1.95 8.62 -3.04
CA LEU A 87 -1.41 8.80 -4.38
C LEU A 87 -1.05 10.25 -4.64
N TYR A 88 0.25 10.55 -4.76
CA TYR A 88 0.75 11.92 -4.76
C TYR A 88 1.11 12.48 -6.15
N ASN A 89 1.20 11.64 -7.19
CA ASN A 89 1.71 12.07 -8.50
C ASN A 89 0.70 11.95 -9.66
N ARG A 90 -0.60 11.76 -9.39
CA ARG A 90 -1.60 11.52 -10.44
C ARG A 90 -1.78 12.73 -11.37
N GLU A 91 -1.83 13.95 -10.82
CA GLU A 91 -1.90 15.19 -11.60
C GLU A 91 -0.71 15.33 -12.57
N ALA A 92 0.50 15.16 -12.05
CA ALA A 92 1.73 15.21 -12.85
C ALA A 92 1.85 14.08 -13.89
N ARG A 93 1.14 12.96 -13.68
CA ARG A 93 1.05 11.86 -14.64
C ARG A 93 0.07 12.21 -15.75
N LEU A 94 -1.09 12.76 -15.40
CA LEU A 94 -2.10 13.16 -16.37
C LEU A 94 -1.58 14.22 -17.34
N SER A 95 -0.90 15.25 -16.83
CA SER A 95 -0.31 16.30 -17.66
C SER A 95 0.75 15.79 -18.64
N LYS A 96 1.31 14.60 -18.38
CA LYS A 96 2.27 13.90 -19.25
C LYS A 96 1.63 12.81 -20.12
N GLY A 97 0.29 12.75 -20.18
CA GLY A 97 -0.46 11.72 -20.91
C GLY A 97 -0.19 10.31 -20.40
N LYS A 98 0.14 10.14 -19.12
CA LYS A 98 0.42 8.82 -18.53
C LYS A 98 -0.87 8.18 -18.00
N ASN A 99 -0.94 6.86 -18.13
CA ASN A 99 -2.08 6.07 -17.67
C ASN A 99 -2.40 6.29 -16.17
N LEU A 100 -3.67 6.53 -15.84
CA LEU A 100 -4.21 6.63 -14.48
C LEU A 100 -5.21 5.50 -14.12
N ASP A 101 -5.48 4.58 -15.04
CA ASP A 101 -6.40 3.46 -14.89
C ASP A 101 -6.07 2.63 -13.65
N TYR A 102 -7.11 2.09 -13.02
CA TYR A 102 -7.00 1.21 -11.85
C TYR A 102 -6.14 1.81 -10.73
N ASN A 103 -6.26 3.13 -10.55
CA ASN A 103 -5.51 3.93 -9.59
C ASN A 103 -4.00 3.94 -9.83
N SER A 104 -3.55 3.88 -11.09
CA SER A 104 -2.12 3.93 -11.42
C SER A 104 -1.46 5.22 -10.88
N GLY A 105 -0.45 5.07 -10.03
CA GLY A 105 0.26 6.17 -9.40
C GLY A 105 1.36 5.73 -8.44
N ASN A 106 2.10 6.69 -7.91
CA ASN A 106 3.03 6.49 -6.81
C ASN A 106 2.34 6.90 -5.51
N TYR A 107 2.66 6.21 -4.43
CA TYR A 107 2.02 6.43 -3.16
C TYR A 107 3.01 6.44 -1.99
N TRP A 108 2.62 7.19 -0.97
CA TRP A 108 3.04 6.95 0.40
C TRP A 108 1.94 6.18 1.11
N GLY A 109 2.30 5.23 1.96
CA GLY A 109 1.33 4.36 2.58
C GLY A 109 1.75 3.85 3.95
N VAL A 110 0.82 3.11 4.54
CA VAL A 110 1.07 2.23 5.68
C VAL A 110 0.44 0.88 5.37
N ARG A 111 1.09 -0.18 5.81
CA ARG A 111 0.70 -1.56 5.52
C ARG A 111 0.71 -2.38 6.79
N LEU A 112 -0.29 -3.24 6.95
CA LEU A 112 -0.37 -4.28 7.97
C LEU A 112 -0.50 -5.63 7.25
N LEU A 113 0.57 -6.43 7.28
CA LEU A 113 0.54 -7.82 6.83
C LEU A 113 0.34 -8.72 8.05
N SER A 114 -0.68 -9.56 8.00
CA SER A 114 -0.95 -10.61 8.98
C SER A 114 -0.75 -11.97 8.32
N ASN A 115 0.06 -12.85 8.93
CA ASN A 115 0.22 -14.23 8.48
C ASN A 115 -0.39 -15.16 9.51
N PHE A 116 -1.21 -16.09 9.04
CA PHE A 116 -1.85 -17.10 9.88
C PHE A 116 -1.02 -18.39 9.90
N LYS A 117 -1.58 -19.44 10.49
CA LYS A 117 -0.91 -20.73 10.63
C LYS A 117 -0.42 -21.24 9.29
N GLU A 118 0.84 -21.62 9.23
CA GLU A 118 1.43 -22.15 8.01
C GLU A 118 0.80 -23.49 7.61
N MET A 119 0.61 -23.64 6.31
CA MET A 119 0.24 -24.92 5.70
C MET A 119 1.48 -25.79 5.46
N LYS A 120 2.63 -25.15 5.24
CA LYS A 120 3.93 -25.79 5.01
C LYS A 120 5.05 -24.85 5.44
N ALA A 121 6.09 -25.39 6.06
CA ALA A 121 7.31 -24.66 6.38
C ALA A 121 8.54 -25.39 5.81
N HIS A 122 9.58 -24.62 5.50
CA HIS A 122 10.89 -25.11 5.13
C HIS A 122 11.95 -24.43 6.01
N ASN A 123 12.61 -25.21 6.85
CA ASN A 123 13.61 -24.75 7.82
C ASN A 123 13.13 -23.62 8.76
N ALA A 124 11.81 -23.40 8.85
CA ALA A 124 11.19 -22.42 9.71
C ALA A 124 10.39 -23.14 10.79
N LEU A 125 10.68 -22.82 12.05
CA LEU A 125 9.85 -23.22 13.19
C LEU A 125 9.36 -21.96 13.86
N ARG A 126 8.12 -21.58 13.54
CA ARG A 126 7.50 -20.37 14.06
C ARG A 126 7.19 -20.54 15.54
N LYS A 127 7.46 -19.49 16.31
CA LYS A 127 7.11 -19.43 17.74
C LYS A 127 5.60 -19.32 17.94
N ASP A 128 4.86 -18.83 16.95
CA ASP A 128 3.44 -18.58 17.02
C ASP A 128 2.73 -18.78 15.68
N ASP A 129 1.47 -19.22 15.74
CA ASP A 129 0.64 -19.51 14.56
C ASP A 129 0.20 -18.22 13.85
N ILE A 130 0.25 -17.06 14.52
CA ILE A 130 -0.09 -15.76 13.93
C ILE A 130 1.04 -14.75 14.14
N ASN A 131 1.38 -13.98 13.10
CA ASN A 131 2.29 -12.85 13.19
C ASN A 131 1.82 -11.67 12.35
N PHE A 132 2.37 -10.50 12.67
CA PHE A 132 2.04 -9.23 12.05
C PHE A 132 3.31 -8.49 11.65
N ALA A 133 3.23 -7.73 10.58
CA ALA A 133 4.23 -6.75 10.17
C ALA A 133 3.53 -5.45 9.80
N PHE A 134 3.82 -4.38 10.54
CA PHE A 134 3.21 -3.07 10.37
C PHE A 134 4.26 -2.02 10.09
N GLY A 135 4.04 -1.16 9.09
CA GLY A 135 4.96 -0.06 8.85
C GLY A 135 4.61 0.85 7.68
N PRO A 136 5.35 1.96 7.53
CA PRO A 136 5.22 2.84 6.39
C PRO A 136 5.76 2.19 5.11
N THR A 137 5.17 2.55 3.98
CA THR A 137 5.63 2.11 2.67
C THR A 137 5.69 3.28 1.69
N TRP A 138 6.62 3.17 0.74
CA TRP A 138 6.62 3.95 -0.48
C TRP A 138 6.49 2.99 -1.65
N GLY A 139 5.59 3.29 -2.58
CA GLY A 139 5.28 2.35 -3.64
C GLY A 139 4.86 2.96 -4.95
N ILE A 140 4.81 2.08 -5.93
CA ILE A 140 4.46 2.34 -7.31
C ILE A 140 3.45 1.27 -7.72
N GLN A 141 2.24 1.69 -8.12
CA GLN A 141 1.28 0.80 -8.75
C GLN A 141 0.95 1.25 -10.17
N ARG A 142 0.83 0.29 -11.10
CA ARG A 142 0.63 0.53 -12.53
C ARG A 142 -0.35 -0.48 -13.10
N ALA A 143 -1.12 -0.02 -14.08
CA ALA A 143 -1.94 -0.85 -14.93
C ALA A 143 -1.47 -0.81 -16.39
N TYR A 144 -1.46 -1.99 -17.01
CA TYR A 144 -1.24 -2.18 -18.44
C TYR A 144 -2.42 -2.99 -18.99
N GLY A 145 -3.46 -2.27 -19.45
CA GLY A 145 -4.78 -2.87 -19.60
C GLY A 145 -5.28 -3.42 -18.26
N LYS A 146 -5.74 -4.68 -18.24
CA LYS A 146 -6.16 -5.34 -17.00
C LYS A 146 -5.00 -5.82 -16.11
N MET A 147 -3.76 -5.88 -16.61
CA MET A 147 -2.63 -6.32 -15.80
C MET A 147 -2.29 -5.27 -14.74
N HIS A 148 -2.17 -5.69 -13.48
CA HIS A 148 -1.74 -4.90 -12.35
C HIS A 148 -0.30 -5.25 -11.98
N LEU A 149 0.50 -4.22 -11.72
CA LEU A 149 1.84 -4.33 -11.16
C LEU A 149 1.96 -3.37 -9.97
N LEU A 150 2.40 -3.90 -8.83
CA LEU A 150 2.72 -3.12 -7.65
C LEU A 150 4.11 -3.51 -7.15
N PHE A 151 4.89 -2.48 -6.84
CA PHE A 151 6.12 -2.58 -6.10
C PHE A 151 6.05 -1.62 -4.92
N ASP A 152 6.38 -2.07 -3.73
CA ASP A 152 6.66 -1.17 -2.62
C ASP A 152 7.81 -1.63 -1.74
N VAL A 153 8.31 -0.65 -0.99
CA VAL A 153 9.40 -0.81 -0.04
C VAL A 153 9.09 -0.01 1.22
N GLY A 154 9.44 -0.56 2.37
CA GLY A 154 9.20 0.08 3.65
C GLY A 154 9.91 -0.63 4.78
N SER A 155 10.04 0.05 5.91
CA SER A 155 10.47 -0.60 7.15
C SER A 155 9.25 -1.13 7.89
N VAL A 156 9.37 -2.24 8.62
CA VAL A 156 8.28 -2.79 9.41
C VAL A 156 8.70 -3.10 10.84
N TYR A 157 7.77 -2.85 11.77
CA TYR A 157 7.79 -3.45 13.08
C TYR A 157 6.97 -4.74 13.02
N TYR A 158 7.58 -5.87 13.35
CA TYR A 158 6.91 -7.17 13.36
C TYR A 158 6.71 -7.68 14.78
N PHE A 159 5.62 -8.41 15.00
CA PHE A 159 5.26 -8.95 16.31
C PHE A 159 4.32 -10.16 16.19
N ASP A 160 4.28 -10.98 17.24
CA ASP A 160 3.34 -12.10 17.38
C ASP A 160 2.47 -11.96 18.65
N THR A 161 1.55 -12.91 18.88
CA THR A 161 0.64 -12.85 20.06
C THR A 161 1.29 -13.33 21.35
N LYS A 162 2.50 -13.89 21.27
CA LYS A 162 3.30 -14.33 22.42
C LYS A 162 4.28 -13.25 22.90
N GLY A 163 4.26 -12.07 22.28
CA GLY A 163 5.07 -10.92 22.67
C GLY A 163 6.45 -10.87 22.02
N ASN A 164 6.80 -11.82 21.13
CA ASN A 164 8.03 -11.70 20.35
C ASN A 164 7.84 -10.58 19.32
N ASN A 165 8.89 -9.80 19.09
CA ASN A 165 8.82 -8.66 18.21
C ASN A 165 10.21 -8.25 17.69
N GLY A 166 10.23 -7.32 16.75
CA GLY A 166 11.45 -6.69 16.29
C GLY A 166 11.20 -5.72 15.15
N PHE A 167 12.29 -5.24 14.57
CA PHE A 167 12.28 -4.30 13.45
C PHE A 167 12.97 -4.91 12.24
N PHE A 168 12.37 -4.72 11.07
CA PHE A 168 12.96 -5.10 9.79
C PHE A 168 13.11 -3.84 8.93
N PRO A 169 14.35 -3.43 8.61
CA PRO A 169 14.61 -2.11 8.04
C PRO A 169 14.10 -1.96 6.60
N ILE A 170 14.11 -3.05 5.83
CA ILE A 170 13.76 -3.04 4.40
C ILE A 170 12.93 -4.28 4.09
N MET A 171 11.61 -4.11 4.06
CA MET A 171 10.66 -5.05 3.51
C MET A 171 10.30 -4.62 2.08
N LEU A 172 10.31 -5.58 1.17
CA LEU A 172 9.88 -5.38 -0.22
C LEU A 172 8.57 -6.12 -0.47
N GLN A 173 7.69 -5.51 -1.25
CA GLN A 173 6.54 -6.17 -1.84
C GLN A 173 6.63 -6.09 -3.35
N LEU A 174 6.39 -7.22 -4.01
CA LEU A 174 6.10 -7.28 -5.43
C LEU A 174 4.76 -8.00 -5.59
N ASN A 175 3.84 -7.38 -6.32
CA ASN A 175 2.55 -7.97 -6.64
C ASN A 175 2.29 -7.82 -8.15
N ILE A 176 1.84 -8.92 -8.75
CA ILE A 176 1.37 -8.97 -10.13
C ILE A 176 -0.03 -9.60 -10.07
N GLY A 177 -0.99 -8.96 -10.74
CA GLY A 177 -2.38 -9.40 -10.72
C GLY A 177 -3.17 -8.96 -11.95
N LEU A 178 -4.46 -9.25 -11.93
CA LEU A 178 -5.42 -8.87 -12.96
C LEU A 178 -6.58 -8.08 -12.32
N ASN A 179 -6.79 -6.85 -12.79
CA ASN A 179 -7.96 -6.05 -12.45
C ASN A 179 -9.20 -6.63 -13.16
N VAL A 180 -10.27 -6.85 -12.42
CA VAL A 180 -11.45 -7.59 -12.89
C VAL A 180 -12.54 -6.67 -13.44
N ASN A 181 -12.70 -5.47 -12.85
CA ASN A 181 -13.77 -4.52 -13.13
C ASN A 181 -13.27 -3.23 -13.77
#